data_AF-A0A2X0N1W2-F1
#
_entry.id   AF-A0A2X0N1W2-F1
#
_cell.length_a   1.000
_cell.length_b   1.000
_cell.length_c   1.000
_cell.angle_alpha   90.00
_cell.angle_beta   90.00
_cell.angle_gamma   90.00
#
_symmetry.space_group_name_H-M   'P 1'
#
loop_
_entity.id
_entity.type
_entity.pdbx_description
1 polymer ?
#
loop_
_entity_poly.entity_id
_entity_poly.type
_entity_poly.pdbx_seq_one_letter_code
_entity_poly.pdbx_strand_id
1 'polypeptide(L)'
;MSAPRILAQVVVLGSQILGKAFVEAWRQAARNAQGTGRAGSSSMNGGGKGSSALDSLTRTHRMSLDEATDILNLKRNADLASETELQKMLKNFDHLFKANMPTTAEGKPHSSHYLQSKIVRAKERIEAEVGVKKGDGGATTAETAAATAAEGTPGSSTTGRTPPPS
;
A
#
# COMPACT_ATOMS: atom_id res chain seq x y z
N MET A 1 26.10 -19.23 -52.46
CA MET A 1 24.85 -18.63 -51.95
C MET A 1 25.14 -17.20 -51.51
N SER A 2 24.53 -16.20 -52.12
CA SER A 2 24.83 -14.78 -51.84
C SER A 2 24.33 -14.37 -50.44
N ALA A 3 25.24 -13.99 -49.54
CA ALA A 3 24.98 -13.47 -48.19
C ALA A 3 23.78 -12.50 -48.06
N PRO A 4 23.54 -11.53 -48.97
CA PRO A 4 22.39 -10.63 -48.87
C PRO A 4 21.03 -11.34 -48.97
N ARG A 5 20.94 -12.48 -49.66
CA ARG A 5 19.69 -13.27 -49.73
C ARG A 5 19.39 -14.00 -48.42
N ILE A 6 20.43 -14.48 -47.73
CA ILE A 6 20.29 -15.16 -46.43
C ILE A 6 19.85 -14.15 -45.37
N LEU A 7 20.44 -12.95 -45.36
CA LEU A 7 20.04 -11.88 -44.45
C LEU A 7 18.58 -11.46 -44.67
N ALA A 8 18.17 -11.27 -45.92
CA ALA A 8 16.77 -10.96 -46.23
C ALA A 8 15.81 -12.06 -45.75
N GLN A 9 16.19 -13.33 -45.89
CA GLN A 9 15.38 -14.46 -45.46
C GLN A 9 15.26 -14.56 -43.93
N VAL A 10 16.34 -14.31 -43.19
CA VAL A 10 16.33 -14.28 -41.72
C VAL A 10 15.46 -13.13 -41.19
N VAL A 11 15.55 -11.95 -41.80
CA VAL A 11 14.74 -10.80 -41.41
C VAL A 11 13.26 -11.07 -41.66
N VAL A 12 12.90 -11.56 -42.85
CA VAL A 12 11.49 -11.86 -43.18
C VAL A 12 10.92 -12.93 -42.25
N LEU A 13 11.68 -13.99 -41.96
CA LEU A 13 11.23 -15.08 -41.09
C LEU A 13 11.15 -14.65 -39.61
N GLY A 14 12.10 -13.85 -39.14
CA GLY A 14 12.11 -13.30 -37.79
C GLY A 14 11.00 -12.30 -37.53
N SER A 15 10.69 -11.43 -38.50
CA SER A 15 9.63 -10.43 -38.39
C SER A 15 8.23 -11.05 -38.33
N GLN A 16 8.00 -12.19 -38.97
CA GLN A 16 6.70 -12.88 -38.91
C GLN A 16 6.38 -13.42 -37.51
N ILE A 17 7.38 -13.88 -36.78
CA ILE A 17 7.24 -14.42 -35.42
C ILE A 17 7.02 -13.30 -34.42
N LEU A 18 7.84 -12.24 -34.48
CA LEU A 18 7.73 -11.09 -33.57
C LEU A 18 6.45 -10.28 -33.83
N GLY A 19 6.04 -10.14 -35.10
CA GLY A 19 4.84 -9.42 -35.47
C GLY A 19 3.56 -10.07 -34.96
N LYS A 20 3.45 -11.41 -35.01
CA LYS A 20 2.28 -12.13 -34.50
C LYS A 20 2.13 -12.02 -32.98
N ALA A 21 3.22 -12.19 -32.23
CA ALA A 21 3.21 -12.03 -30.78
C ALA A 21 2.86 -10.58 -30.37
N PHE A 22 3.37 -9.58 -31.08
CA PHE A 22 3.05 -8.18 -30.82
C PHE A 22 1.58 -7.86 -31.11
N VAL A 23 1.01 -8.38 -32.21
CA VAL A 23 -0.41 -8.18 -32.55
C VAL A 23 -1.33 -8.91 -31.56
N GLU A 24 -0.96 -10.09 -31.08
CA GLU A 24 -1.72 -10.81 -30.05
C GLU A 24 -1.71 -10.06 -28.72
N ALA A 25 -0.53 -9.59 -28.29
CA ALA A 25 -0.40 -8.75 -27.10
C ALA A 25 -1.17 -7.42 -27.26
N TRP A 26 -1.12 -6.79 -28.43
CA TRP A 26 -1.88 -5.58 -28.73
C TRP A 26 -3.38 -5.83 -28.72
N ARG A 27 -3.87 -6.95 -29.29
CA ARG A 27 -5.28 -7.33 -29.23
C ARG A 27 -5.70 -7.69 -27.81
N GLN A 28 -4.85 -8.31 -27.00
CA GLN A 28 -5.11 -8.53 -25.58
C GLN A 28 -5.22 -7.20 -24.83
N ALA A 29 -4.27 -6.28 -25.03
CA ALA A 29 -4.32 -4.93 -24.46
C ALA A 29 -5.55 -4.13 -24.92
N ALA A 30 -5.90 -4.21 -26.20
CA ALA A 30 -7.06 -3.53 -26.77
C ALA A 30 -8.39 -4.14 -26.30
N ARG A 31 -8.48 -5.47 -26.11
CA ARG A 31 -9.65 -6.12 -25.51
C ARG A 31 -9.80 -5.75 -24.04
N ASN A 32 -8.69 -5.63 -23.32
CA ASN A 32 -8.69 -5.12 -21.95
C ASN A 32 -9.11 -3.64 -21.91
N ALA A 33 -8.69 -2.82 -22.87
CA ALA A 33 -9.09 -1.41 -22.96
C ALA A 33 -10.55 -1.22 -23.38
N GLN A 34 -11.07 -2.00 -24.34
CA GLN A 34 -12.47 -1.96 -24.79
C GLN A 34 -13.42 -2.59 -23.76
N GLY A 35 -12.96 -3.60 -23.02
CA GLY A 35 -13.64 -4.15 -21.85
C GLY A 35 -13.60 -3.23 -20.63
N THR A 36 -12.71 -2.22 -20.59
CA THR A 36 -12.62 -1.24 -19.50
C THR A 36 -13.66 -0.11 -19.59
N GLY A 37 -14.66 -0.23 -20.47
CA GLY A 37 -15.97 0.38 -20.21
C GLY A 37 -16.75 -0.35 -19.10
N ARG A 38 -16.49 -1.65 -18.89
CA ARG A 38 -17.13 -2.55 -17.91
C ARG A 38 -16.27 -3.83 -17.73
N ALA A 39 -15.24 -3.75 -16.88
CA ALA A 39 -14.40 -4.83 -16.32
C ALA A 39 -12.90 -4.85 -16.70
N GLY A 40 -12.08 -4.50 -15.70
CA GLY A 40 -10.95 -5.35 -15.28
C GLY A 40 -9.62 -5.13 -15.99
N SER A 41 -8.84 -4.17 -15.48
CA SER A 41 -7.40 -4.08 -15.71
C SER A 41 -6.71 -5.42 -15.40
N SER A 42 -5.85 -5.84 -16.33
CA SER A 42 -4.86 -6.90 -16.15
C SER A 42 -3.51 -6.39 -16.66
N SER A 43 -2.97 -5.42 -15.94
CA SER A 43 -1.56 -5.32 -15.53
C SER A 43 -1.43 -3.94 -14.87
N MET A 44 -1.14 -3.92 -13.57
CA MET A 44 -1.19 -2.73 -12.72
C MET A 44 -2.62 -2.17 -12.56
N ASN A 45 -3.11 -2.07 -11.32
CA ASN A 45 -4.45 -1.55 -11.02
C ASN A 45 -5.65 -2.42 -11.46
N GLY A 46 -5.60 -3.73 -11.24
CA GLY A 46 -6.67 -4.68 -11.59
C GLY A 46 -7.87 -4.66 -10.65
N GLY A 47 -8.68 -3.60 -10.71
CA GLY A 47 -10.03 -3.54 -10.11
C GLY A 47 -10.99 -4.47 -10.83
N GLY A 48 -10.83 -5.78 -10.62
CA GLY A 48 -11.65 -6.86 -11.14
C GLY A 48 -12.33 -7.61 -10.01
N LYS A 49 -13.48 -7.09 -9.57
CA LYS A 49 -14.65 -7.87 -9.10
C LYS A 49 -14.36 -9.13 -8.28
N GLY A 50 -13.67 -8.95 -7.17
CA GLY A 50 -13.71 -9.82 -6.01
C GLY A 50 -13.50 -8.91 -4.80
N SER A 51 -14.50 -8.82 -3.93
CA SER A 51 -14.36 -8.18 -2.61
C SER A 51 -13.39 -9.02 -1.76
N SER A 52 -12.12 -9.05 -2.15
CA SER A 52 -11.06 -9.64 -1.36
C SER A 52 -10.62 -8.59 -0.34
N ALA A 53 -10.38 -9.00 0.90
CA ALA A 53 -9.84 -8.13 1.95
C ALA A 53 -8.55 -7.40 1.51
N LEU A 54 -7.86 -7.92 0.50
CA LEU A 54 -6.63 -7.37 -0.09
C LEU A 54 -6.88 -6.12 -0.95
N ASP A 55 -8.00 -6.05 -1.69
CA ASP A 55 -8.37 -4.88 -2.50
C ASP A 55 -8.88 -3.72 -1.61
N SER A 56 -9.58 -4.03 -0.52
CA SER A 56 -9.98 -3.01 0.46
C SER A 56 -8.77 -2.43 1.19
N LEU A 57 -7.83 -3.26 1.67
CA LEU A 57 -6.59 -2.81 2.32
C LEU A 57 -5.72 -1.95 1.41
N THR A 58 -5.60 -2.30 0.13
CA THR A 58 -4.81 -1.51 -0.82
C THR A 58 -5.44 -0.14 -1.05
N ARG A 59 -6.77 -0.06 -1.02
CA ARG A 59 -7.52 1.20 -1.16
C ARG A 59 -7.46 2.07 0.10
N THR A 60 -7.45 1.49 1.29
CA THR A 60 -7.34 2.22 2.58
C THR A 60 -5.93 2.75 2.81
N HIS A 61 -4.90 1.92 2.64
CA HIS A 61 -3.52 2.34 2.88
C HIS A 61 -2.92 3.11 1.69
N ARG A 62 -3.56 3.06 0.51
CA ARG A 62 -3.02 3.60 -0.76
C ARG A 62 -1.61 3.07 -1.04
N MET A 63 -1.37 1.81 -0.68
CA MET A 63 -0.08 1.13 -0.73
C MET A 63 -0.31 -0.35 -1.01
N SER A 64 0.44 -0.91 -1.96
CA SER A 64 0.39 -2.35 -2.25
C SER A 64 1.21 -3.14 -1.22
N LEU A 65 0.96 -4.45 -1.12
CA LEU A 65 1.77 -5.31 -0.26
C LEU A 65 3.23 -5.35 -0.72
N ASP A 66 3.47 -5.43 -2.03
CA ASP A 66 4.81 -5.43 -2.60
C ASP A 66 5.57 -4.15 -2.23
N GLU A 67 4.91 -2.99 -2.34
CA GLU A 67 5.50 -1.70 -1.95
C GLU A 67 5.84 -1.67 -0.45
N ALA A 68 4.95 -2.20 0.40
CA ALA A 68 5.21 -2.28 1.85
C ALA A 68 6.39 -3.20 2.18
N THR A 69 6.53 -4.34 1.47
CA THR A 69 7.67 -5.24 1.66
C THR A 69 8.98 -4.61 1.18
N ASP A 70 8.94 -3.84 0.09
CA ASP A 70 10.13 -3.15 -0.41
C ASP A 70 10.55 -2.01 0.52
N ILE A 71 9.61 -1.21 1.04
CA ILE A 71 9.88 -0.12 2.00
C ILE A 71 10.55 -0.66 3.28
N LEU A 72 10.08 -1.78 3.81
CA LEU A 72 10.64 -2.40 5.03
C LEU A 72 11.75 -3.40 4.74
N ASN A 73 12.27 -3.44 3.50
CA ASN A 73 13.36 -4.31 3.07
C ASN A 73 13.17 -5.79 3.45
N LEU A 74 11.96 -6.31 3.21
CA LEU A 74 11.58 -7.70 3.38
C LEU A 74 11.66 -8.42 2.03
N LYS A 75 11.75 -9.75 2.05
CA LYS A 75 11.71 -10.53 0.81
C LYS A 75 10.27 -10.62 0.31
N ARG A 76 10.03 -10.34 -0.97
CA ARG A 76 8.70 -10.42 -1.62
C ARG A 76 8.00 -11.78 -1.48
N ASN A 77 8.76 -12.86 -1.35
CA ASN A 77 8.24 -14.23 -1.16
C ASN A 77 8.37 -14.72 0.30
N ALA A 78 8.63 -13.83 1.25
CA ALA A 78 8.71 -14.18 2.65
C ALA A 78 7.33 -14.59 3.20
N ASP A 79 7.34 -15.57 4.09
CA ASP A 79 6.15 -15.85 4.88
C ASP A 79 5.99 -14.76 5.95
N LEU A 80 5.19 -13.74 5.62
CA LEU A 80 4.91 -12.60 6.50
C LEU A 80 4.24 -13.01 7.82
N ALA A 81 3.65 -14.22 7.90
CA ALA A 81 3.08 -14.75 9.14
C ALA A 81 4.15 -15.42 10.04
N SER A 82 5.36 -15.65 9.53
CA SER A 82 6.46 -16.17 10.34
C SER A 82 6.92 -15.13 11.37
N GLU A 83 7.07 -15.56 12.62
CA GLU A 83 7.61 -14.72 13.70
C GLU A 83 8.98 -14.13 13.34
N THR A 84 9.80 -14.87 12.60
CA THR A 84 11.14 -14.42 12.19
C THR A 84 11.09 -13.21 11.26
N GLU A 85 10.12 -13.16 10.35
CA GLU A 85 9.95 -12.07 9.40
C GLU A 85 9.26 -10.88 10.07
N LEU A 86 8.32 -11.12 10.98
CA LEU A 86 7.71 -10.06 11.79
C LEU A 86 8.75 -9.34 12.66
N GLN A 87 9.68 -10.07 13.28
CA GLN A 87 10.78 -9.45 14.03
C GLN A 87 11.71 -8.63 13.14
N LYS A 88 12.00 -9.10 11.91
CA LYS A 88 12.81 -8.32 10.94
C LYS A 88 12.08 -7.07 10.50
N MET A 89 10.77 -7.16 10.24
CA MET A 89 9.93 -6.02 9.90
C MET A 89 10.02 -4.95 10.99
N LEU A 90 9.84 -5.31 12.27
CA LEU A 90 9.91 -4.37 13.39
C LEU A 90 11.31 -3.74 13.53
N LYS A 91 12.38 -4.54 13.40
CA LYS A 91 13.76 -4.03 13.45
C LYS A 91 14.04 -3.04 12.32
N ASN A 92 13.61 -3.37 11.10
CA ASN A 92 13.80 -2.51 9.93
C ASN A 92 12.95 -1.25 10.05
N PHE A 93 11.72 -1.36 10.54
CA PHE A 93 10.85 -0.22 10.85
C PHE A 93 11.51 0.72 11.85
N ASP A 94 11.97 0.23 13.00
CA ASP A 94 12.60 1.06 14.03
C ASP A 94 13.86 1.77 13.51
N HIS A 95 14.67 1.05 12.73
CA HIS A 95 15.88 1.61 12.14
C HIS A 95 15.54 2.71 11.12
N LEU A 96 14.65 2.44 10.16
CA LEU A 96 14.24 3.39 9.13
C LEU A 96 13.50 4.59 9.71
N PHE A 97 12.66 4.38 10.73
CA PHE A 97 11.91 5.46 11.37
C PHE A 97 12.84 6.39 12.15
N LYS A 98 13.80 5.86 12.90
CA LYS A 98 14.81 6.66 13.63
C LYS A 98 15.73 7.41 12.66
N ALA A 99 16.20 6.75 11.60
CA ALA A 99 17.06 7.38 10.59
C ALA A 99 16.33 8.51 9.83
N ASN A 100 15.01 8.40 9.67
CA ASN A 100 14.19 9.38 8.97
C ASN A 100 13.30 10.17 9.92
N MET A 101 13.77 10.55 11.11
CA MET A 101 13.03 11.50 11.95
C MET A 101 12.95 12.88 11.27
N PRO A 102 11.88 13.68 11.53
CA PRO A 102 11.64 14.91 10.77
C PRO A 102 12.69 15.97 11.07
N THR A 103 13.17 15.96 12.31
CA THR A 103 14.23 16.82 12.84
C THR A 103 15.43 15.96 13.23
N THR A 104 16.62 16.34 12.78
CA THR A 104 17.87 15.84 13.35
C THR A 104 18.00 16.33 14.79
N ALA A 105 18.82 15.65 15.61
CA ALA A 105 19.21 16.15 16.94
C ALA A 105 19.77 17.60 16.92
N GLU A 106 20.27 18.06 15.78
CA GLU A 106 20.74 19.43 15.53
C GLU A 106 19.64 20.42 15.12
N GLY A 107 18.36 20.02 15.15
CA GLY A 107 17.22 20.89 14.81
C GLY A 107 17.02 21.16 13.31
N LYS A 108 17.77 20.50 12.43
CA LYS A 108 17.64 20.63 10.96
C LYS A 108 16.60 19.65 10.42
N PRO A 109 15.82 20.01 9.38
CA PRO A 109 14.94 19.07 8.70
C PRO A 109 15.78 17.98 8.02
N HIS A 110 15.70 16.74 8.50
CA HIS A 110 16.51 15.61 8.01
C HIS A 110 15.81 14.82 6.92
N SER A 111 14.49 14.72 7.02
CA SER A 111 13.68 13.86 6.17
C SER A 111 12.30 14.48 5.94
N SER A 112 11.65 14.06 4.86
CA SER A 112 10.29 14.52 4.59
C SER A 112 9.29 13.76 5.46
N HIS A 113 8.25 14.47 5.91
CA HIS A 113 7.09 13.87 6.58
C HIS A 113 6.43 12.78 5.70
N TYR A 114 6.53 12.90 4.37
CA TYR A 114 6.05 11.90 3.44
C TYR A 114 6.75 10.56 3.62
N LEU A 115 8.07 10.56 3.81
CA LEU A 115 8.85 9.33 3.95
C LEU A 115 8.50 8.60 5.26
N GLN A 116 8.34 9.35 6.36
CA GLN A 116 7.82 8.80 7.62
C GLN A 116 6.41 8.24 7.47
N SER A 117 5.53 9.00 6.82
CA SER A 117 4.16 8.56 6.55
C SER A 117 4.14 7.26 5.73
N LYS A 118 5.09 7.09 4.80
CA LYS A 118 5.25 5.86 4.00
C LYS A 118 5.75 4.69 4.85
N ILE A 119 6.74 4.89 5.71
CA ILE A 119 7.27 3.85 6.60
C ILE A 119 6.19 3.35 7.56
N VAL A 120 5.39 4.26 8.15
CA VAL A 120 4.28 3.91 9.04
C VAL A 120 3.19 3.14 8.29
N ARG A 121 2.78 3.62 7.11
CA ARG A 121 1.77 2.92 6.29
C ARG A 121 2.23 1.53 5.83
N ALA A 122 3.51 1.35 5.54
CA ALA A 122 4.07 0.06 5.17
C ALA A 122 3.93 -0.95 6.29
N LYS A 123 4.22 -0.54 7.53
CA LYS A 123 4.01 -1.37 8.73
C LYS A 123 2.53 -1.76 8.86
N GLU A 124 1.63 -0.79 8.86
CA GLU A 124 0.19 -1.05 9.00
C GLU A 124 -0.34 -1.99 7.91
N ARG A 125 0.12 -1.84 6.67
CA ARG A 125 -0.30 -2.68 5.53
C ARG A 125 0.14 -4.14 5.70
N ILE A 126 1.34 -4.39 6.24
CA ILE A 126 1.83 -5.74 6.52
C ILE A 126 1.13 -6.33 7.74
N GLU A 127 0.91 -5.57 8.81
CA GLU A 127 0.16 -6.02 9.99
C GLU A 127 -1.28 -6.43 9.62
N ALA A 128 -1.93 -5.64 8.76
CA ALA A 128 -3.26 -5.95 8.27
C ALA A 128 -3.28 -7.23 7.39
N GLU A 129 -2.23 -7.48 6.59
CA GLU A 129 -2.09 -8.76 5.86
C GLU A 129 -1.95 -9.95 6.80
N VAL A 130 -1.13 -9.82 7.84
CA VAL A 130 -0.91 -10.87 8.83
C VAL A 130 -2.21 -11.15 9.61
N GLY A 131 -2.97 -10.11 9.96
CA GLY A 131 -4.29 -10.25 10.57
C GLY A 131 -5.29 -10.99 9.68
N VAL A 132 -5.36 -10.63 8.40
CA VAL A 132 -6.20 -11.33 7.41
C VAL A 132 -5.80 -12.80 7.25
N LYS A 133 -4.49 -13.10 7.21
CA LYS A 133 -3.97 -14.48 7.11
C LYS A 133 -4.23 -15.32 8.36
N LYS A 134 -4.25 -14.71 9.55
CA LYS A 134 -4.53 -15.38 10.82
C LYS A 134 -6.02 -15.72 11.02
N GLY A 135 -6.90 -15.24 10.14
CA GLY A 135 -8.33 -15.52 10.20
C GLY A 135 -9.11 -14.56 11.10
N ASP A 136 -8.48 -13.48 11.57
CA ASP A 136 -9.20 -12.41 12.24
C ASP A 136 -9.84 -11.51 11.19
N GLY A 137 -11.13 -11.75 10.93
CA GLY A 137 -12.06 -10.75 10.38
C GLY A 137 -12.30 -9.60 11.35
N GLY A 138 -11.24 -9.04 11.92
CA GLY A 138 -11.24 -8.00 12.93
C GLY A 138 -11.44 -6.64 12.29
N ALA A 139 -12.71 -6.30 12.07
CA ALA A 139 -13.13 -4.91 12.30
C ALA A 139 -12.65 -4.48 13.71
N THR A 140 -12.36 -3.19 13.85
CA THR A 140 -12.09 -2.45 15.11
C THR A 140 -10.69 -2.54 15.72
N THR A 141 -9.76 -1.73 15.22
CA THR A 141 -8.84 -0.97 16.10
C THR A 141 -8.46 0.38 15.47
N ALA A 142 -9.45 1.23 15.19
CA ALA A 142 -9.21 2.63 14.83
C ALA A 142 -10.25 3.61 15.42
N GLU A 143 -11.12 3.16 16.33
CA GLU A 143 -12.18 3.99 16.93
C GLU A 143 -12.13 4.02 18.46
N THR A 144 -10.93 4.16 19.05
CA THR A 144 -10.81 4.41 20.52
C THR A 144 -9.69 5.39 20.90
N ALA A 145 -9.14 6.17 19.96
CA ALA A 145 -8.10 7.16 20.29
C ALA A 145 -8.51 8.63 20.10
N ALA A 146 -9.79 8.93 19.83
CA ALA A 146 -10.24 10.31 19.59
C ALA A 146 -11.41 10.80 20.47
N ALA A 147 -11.82 10.07 21.51
CA ALA A 147 -12.99 10.43 22.32
C ALA A 147 -12.80 10.37 23.85
N THR A 148 -11.57 10.45 24.36
CA THR A 148 -11.31 10.49 25.82
C THR A 148 -10.26 11.55 26.19
N ALA A 149 -10.57 12.82 25.91
CA ALA A 149 -9.85 13.95 26.51
C ALA A 149 -10.71 15.22 26.57
N ALA A 150 -11.98 15.12 26.99
CA ALA A 150 -12.76 16.28 27.45
C ALA A 150 -14.09 15.83 28.09
N GLU A 151 -14.06 15.17 29.26
CA GLU A 151 -15.09 15.38 30.29
C GLU A 151 -14.81 14.61 31.58
N GLY A 152 -15.14 15.25 32.71
CA GLY A 152 -15.15 14.72 34.08
C GLY A 152 -13.89 15.09 34.86
N THR A 153 -13.95 15.72 36.03
CA THR A 153 -14.85 15.40 37.16
C THR A 153 -14.81 16.59 38.18
N PRO A 154 -15.62 16.62 39.27
CA PRO A 154 -16.55 17.71 39.57
C PRO A 154 -16.28 18.36 40.94
N GLY A 155 -17.06 19.38 41.33
CA GLY A 155 -17.10 19.78 42.74
C GLY A 155 -17.76 21.12 43.06
N SER A 156 -19.05 21.06 43.44
CA SER A 156 -19.69 21.77 44.56
C SER A 156 -19.69 23.31 44.64
N SER A 157 -20.87 23.90 44.42
CA SER A 157 -21.65 24.76 45.37
C SER A 157 -22.77 25.46 44.58
N THR A 158 -24.03 25.04 44.72
CA THR A 158 -24.98 25.41 45.78
C THR A 158 -25.44 26.87 45.74
N THR A 159 -26.68 27.03 45.25
CA THR A 159 -27.71 28.05 45.53
C THR A 159 -27.50 29.51 45.15
N GLY A 160 -28.53 30.08 44.51
CA GLY A 160 -28.97 31.43 44.87
C GLY A 160 -29.41 32.35 43.73
N ARG A 161 -30.69 32.22 43.33
CA ARG A 161 -31.68 33.31 43.24
C ARG A 161 -31.29 34.66 42.56
N THR A 162 -32.05 34.95 41.50
CA THR A 162 -32.61 36.24 41.00
C THR A 162 -31.73 37.26 40.21
N PRO A 163 -32.26 37.84 39.10
CA PRO A 163 -31.71 39.01 38.36
C PRO A 163 -32.27 40.34 38.95
N PRO A 164 -32.17 41.59 38.40
CA PRO A 164 -31.39 42.25 37.30
C PRO A 164 -30.63 43.50 37.91
N PRO A 165 -30.50 44.75 37.38
CA PRO A 165 -30.67 45.36 36.03
C PRO A 165 -29.57 46.34 35.53
N SER A 166 -29.53 46.59 34.21
CA SER A 166 -29.62 47.90 33.50
C SER A 166 -29.32 47.71 32.03
#